data_AF-A0ABD6EXU6-F1
#
_entry.id   AF-A0ABD6EXU6-F1
#
_cell.length_a   1.000
_cell.length_b   1.000
_cell.length_c   1.000
_cell.angle_alpha   90.00
_cell.angle_beta   90.00
_cell.angle_gamma   90.00
#
_symmetry.space_group_name_H-M   'P 1'
#
loop_
_entity.id
_entity.type
_entity.pdbx_description
1 polymer ?
#
loop_
_entity_poly.entity_id
_entity_poly.type
_entity_poly.pdbx_seq_one_letter_code
_entity_poly.pdbx_strand_id
1 'polypeptide(L)'
;MYPFGGVEKLKIAYKRLLNELATLFRWLYALSFALPFAVVCEHYSSIRCSIMAKTGAAQYGHRRKVAWIQNEVRDYYLSHTSETVRDVQYGWTSITDNSPQLNKFPAFSRVQQLSDIIELDLTSEHVRVEPMIKVRDLLAVLIPAGYTLPVVPDSSDLTVYDLVNGCGVGPSGRKYGMFHHCCLSYEMVTCDGSLITASKVLIFSFLRNCSVCSLPCSS
;
A
#
# COMPACT_ATOMS: atom_id res chain seq x y z
N MET A 1 -20.20 62.38 -13.06
CA MET A 1 -19.80 61.85 -11.73
C MET A 1 -20.40 60.44 -11.64
N TYR A 2 -19.57 59.42 -11.79
CA TYR A 2 -19.97 58.08 -12.23
C TYR A 2 -20.69 57.24 -11.15
N PRO A 3 -21.86 56.62 -11.45
CA PRO A 3 -22.57 55.70 -10.56
C PRO A 3 -22.22 54.23 -10.92
N PHE A 4 -20.95 53.83 -10.78
CA PHE A 4 -20.51 52.46 -11.16
C PHE A 4 -20.34 51.48 -9.98
N GLY A 5 -20.45 51.95 -8.72
CA GLY A 5 -20.16 51.12 -7.54
C GLY A 5 -21.23 50.08 -7.13
N GLY A 6 -22.44 50.16 -7.67
CA GLY A 6 -23.55 49.25 -7.30
C GLY A 6 -23.50 47.88 -7.99
N VAL A 7 -23.16 47.87 -9.27
CA VAL A 7 -23.13 46.65 -10.11
C VAL A 7 -21.99 45.72 -9.68
N GLU A 8 -20.88 46.29 -9.22
CA GLU A 8 -19.71 45.55 -8.78
C GLU A 8 -19.95 44.86 -7.43
N LYS A 9 -20.64 45.54 -6.50
CA LYS A 9 -21.07 44.93 -5.22
C LYS A 9 -22.08 43.79 -5.43
N LEU A 10 -22.99 43.92 -6.40
CA LEU A 10 -23.94 42.87 -6.74
C LEU A 10 -23.26 41.62 -7.31
N LYS A 11 -22.25 41.80 -8.18
CA LYS A 11 -21.44 40.69 -8.72
C LYS A 11 -20.65 39.97 -7.63
N ILE A 12 -20.10 40.71 -6.66
CA ILE A 12 -19.38 40.13 -5.52
C ILE A 12 -20.34 39.34 -4.61
N ALA A 13 -21.52 39.89 -4.32
CA ALA A 13 -22.55 39.21 -3.54
C ALA A 13 -23.05 37.93 -4.24
N TYR A 14 -23.29 37.99 -5.56
CA TYR A 14 -23.69 36.83 -6.36
C TYR A 14 -22.61 35.74 -6.38
N LYS A 15 -21.33 36.11 -6.56
CA LYS A 15 -20.21 35.15 -6.49
C LYS A 15 -20.10 34.50 -5.11
N ARG A 16 -20.29 35.25 -4.02
CA ARG A 16 -20.30 34.67 -2.66
C ARG A 16 -21.44 33.70 -2.47
N LEU A 17 -22.64 34.06 -2.91
CA LEU A 17 -23.83 33.21 -2.80
C LEU A 17 -23.71 31.92 -3.62
N LEU A 18 -23.16 32.01 -4.84
CA LEU A 18 -22.82 30.84 -5.65
C LEU A 18 -21.77 29.95 -5.00
N ASN A 19 -20.73 30.53 -4.38
CA ASN A 19 -19.70 29.75 -3.68
C ASN A 19 -20.26 29.02 -2.46
N GLU A 20 -21.13 29.67 -1.67
CA GLU A 20 -21.81 29.04 -0.53
C GLU A 20 -22.72 27.89 -0.99
N LEU A 21 -23.50 28.10 -2.06
CA LEU A 21 -24.31 27.04 -2.66
C LEU A 21 -23.44 25.90 -3.19
N ALA A 22 -22.35 26.19 -3.90
CA ALA A 22 -21.42 25.18 -4.37
C ALA A 22 -20.78 24.40 -3.22
N THR A 23 -20.52 25.06 -2.09
CA THR A 23 -20.00 24.41 -0.87
C THR A 23 -21.05 23.49 -0.24
N LEU A 24 -22.32 23.90 -0.24
CA LEU A 24 -23.45 23.08 0.20
C LEU A 24 -23.75 21.91 -0.75
N PHE A 25 -23.49 22.00 -2.05
CA PHE A 25 -23.70 20.88 -2.98
C PHE A 25 -22.47 19.94 -3.09
N ARG A 26 -21.32 20.33 -2.55
CA ARG A 26 -20.07 19.57 -2.63
C ARG A 26 -20.17 18.18 -1.99
N TRP A 27 -20.90 18.05 -0.87
CA TRP A 27 -21.10 16.75 -0.22
C TRP A 27 -22.06 15.85 -1.01
N LEU A 28 -23.06 16.41 -1.71
CA LEU A 28 -23.94 15.64 -2.60
C LEU A 28 -23.17 15.04 -3.78
N TYR A 29 -22.25 15.82 -4.37
CA TYR A 29 -21.34 15.31 -5.39
C TYR A 29 -20.40 14.22 -4.84
N ALA A 30 -19.80 14.47 -3.68
CA ALA A 30 -18.90 13.50 -3.04
C ALA A 30 -19.60 12.18 -2.72
N LEU A 31 -20.81 12.24 -2.17
CA LEU A 31 -21.59 11.05 -1.80
C LEU A 31 -22.12 10.30 -3.04
N SER A 32 -22.57 11.01 -4.06
CA SER A 32 -23.20 10.40 -5.23
C SER A 32 -22.20 9.88 -6.27
N PHE A 33 -21.00 10.47 -6.35
CA PHE A 33 -20.01 10.11 -7.38
C PHE A 33 -18.68 9.67 -6.79
N ALA A 34 -18.09 10.44 -5.88
CA ALA A 34 -16.74 10.15 -5.41
C ALA A 34 -16.68 8.86 -4.56
N LEU A 35 -17.65 8.66 -3.68
CA LEU A 35 -17.71 7.48 -2.81
C LEU A 35 -17.99 6.18 -3.58
N PRO A 36 -19.02 6.07 -4.46
CA PRO A 36 -19.22 4.86 -5.24
C PRO A 36 -18.05 4.60 -6.20
N PHE A 37 -17.46 5.66 -6.79
CA PHE A 37 -16.27 5.51 -7.63
C PHE A 37 -15.09 4.93 -6.84
N ALA A 38 -14.83 5.43 -5.63
CA ALA A 38 -13.78 4.90 -4.76
C ALA A 38 -14.01 3.42 -4.45
N VAL A 39 -15.23 3.03 -4.06
CA VAL A 39 -15.60 1.65 -3.78
C VAL A 39 -15.40 0.75 -5.00
N VAL A 40 -15.76 1.21 -6.21
CA VAL A 40 -15.55 0.45 -7.45
C VAL A 40 -14.06 0.25 -7.71
N CYS A 41 -13.22 1.29 -7.53
CA CYS A 41 -11.78 1.17 -7.70
C CYS A 41 -11.14 0.21 -6.69
N GLU A 42 -11.56 0.26 -5.42
CA GLU A 42 -11.12 -0.67 -4.38
C GLU A 42 -11.53 -2.10 -4.71
N HIS A 43 -12.79 -2.30 -5.09
CA HIS A 43 -13.32 -3.62 -5.43
C HIS A 43 -12.62 -4.21 -6.66
N TYR A 44 -12.37 -3.40 -7.69
CA TYR A 44 -11.61 -3.79 -8.88
C TYR A 44 -10.20 -4.24 -8.51
N SER A 45 -9.52 -3.51 -7.63
CA SER A 45 -8.16 -3.83 -7.18
C SER A 45 -8.13 -5.18 -6.44
N SER A 46 -9.10 -5.40 -5.54
CA SER A 46 -9.25 -6.65 -4.79
C SER A 46 -9.56 -7.86 -5.70
N ILE A 47 -10.45 -7.68 -6.68
CA ILE A 47 -10.75 -8.73 -7.68
C ILE A 47 -9.51 -9.05 -8.50
N ARG A 48 -8.80 -8.05 -9.02
CA ARG A 48 -7.57 -8.25 -9.80
C ARG A 48 -6.56 -9.06 -8.97
N CYS A 49 -6.32 -8.66 -7.73
CA CYS A 49 -5.39 -9.35 -6.83
C CYS A 49 -5.80 -10.83 -6.64
N SER A 50 -7.09 -11.07 -6.39
CA SER A 50 -7.64 -12.42 -6.23
C SER A 50 -7.50 -13.29 -7.48
N ILE A 51 -7.69 -12.72 -8.67
CA ILE A 51 -7.52 -13.42 -9.95
C ILE A 51 -6.03 -13.74 -10.18
N MET A 52 -5.13 -12.79 -9.93
CA MET A 52 -3.69 -13.00 -10.10
C MET A 52 -3.14 -14.04 -9.12
N ALA A 53 -3.64 -14.06 -7.89
CA ALA A 53 -3.32 -15.08 -6.89
C ALA A 53 -3.75 -16.49 -7.35
N LYS A 54 -4.93 -16.64 -7.96
CA LYS A 54 -5.44 -17.93 -8.44
C LYS A 54 -4.76 -18.44 -9.72
N THR A 55 -4.33 -17.54 -10.59
CA THR A 55 -3.74 -17.90 -11.89
C THR A 55 -2.25 -18.24 -11.78
N GLY A 56 -1.57 -17.90 -10.68
CA GLY A 56 -0.13 -18.14 -10.50
C GLY A 56 0.76 -17.33 -11.46
N ALA A 57 0.18 -16.52 -12.34
CA ALA A 57 0.90 -15.71 -13.32
C ALA A 57 1.82 -14.66 -12.67
N ALA A 58 1.53 -14.30 -11.41
CA ALA A 58 2.33 -13.37 -10.63
C ALA A 58 3.78 -13.83 -10.45
N GLN A 59 4.04 -15.15 -10.33
CA GLN A 59 5.40 -15.68 -10.16
C GLN A 59 6.32 -15.35 -11.35
N TYR A 60 5.80 -15.48 -12.57
CA TYR A 60 6.56 -15.17 -13.78
C TYR A 60 6.74 -13.66 -13.97
N GLY A 61 5.71 -12.86 -13.63
CA GLY A 61 5.77 -11.40 -13.69
C GLY A 61 6.76 -10.81 -12.68
N HIS A 62 6.85 -11.41 -11.49
CA HIS A 62 7.70 -10.91 -10.40
C HIS A 62 9.18 -10.86 -10.79
N ARG A 63 9.74 -11.95 -11.32
CA ARG A 63 11.16 -12.00 -11.72
C ARG A 63 11.53 -10.92 -12.73
N ARG A 64 10.63 -10.64 -13.69
CA ARG A 64 10.81 -9.58 -14.68
C ARG A 64 10.81 -8.19 -14.02
N LYS A 65 9.86 -7.95 -13.10
CA LYS A 65 9.79 -6.69 -12.33
C LYS A 65 11.03 -6.48 -11.47
N VAL A 66 11.51 -7.52 -10.77
CA VAL A 66 12.75 -7.46 -9.98
C VAL A 66 13.96 -7.18 -10.86
N ALA A 67 14.12 -7.88 -11.98
CA ALA A 67 15.23 -7.64 -12.91
C ALA A 67 15.26 -6.19 -13.44
N TRP A 68 14.09 -5.58 -13.65
CA TRP A 68 13.99 -4.17 -14.03
C TRP A 68 14.44 -3.22 -12.94
N ILE A 69 14.10 -3.49 -11.68
CA ILE A 69 14.56 -2.71 -10.53
C ILE A 69 16.07 -2.87 -10.35
N GLN A 70 16.60 -4.09 -10.50
CA GLN A 70 18.05 -4.34 -10.45
C GLN A 70 18.81 -3.56 -11.52
N ASN A 71 18.26 -3.47 -12.72
CA ASN A 71 18.87 -2.67 -13.79
C ASN A 71 18.81 -1.18 -13.47
N GLU A 72 17.68 -0.68 -12.96
CA GLU A 72 17.53 0.73 -12.56
C GLU A 72 18.53 1.10 -11.44
N VAL A 73 18.72 0.23 -10.44
CA VAL A 73 19.71 0.41 -9.38
C VAL A 73 21.13 0.37 -9.94
N ARG A 74 21.42 -0.54 -10.89
CA ARG A 74 22.75 -0.64 -11.51
C ARG A 74 23.06 0.58 -12.37
N ASP A 75 22.10 1.06 -13.15
CA ASP A 75 22.25 2.27 -13.96
C ASP A 75 22.53 3.48 -13.06
N TYR A 76 21.85 3.56 -11.91
CA TYR A 76 22.11 4.57 -10.89
C TYR A 76 23.49 4.43 -10.23
N TYR A 77 23.90 3.21 -9.91
CA TYR A 77 25.24 2.94 -9.37
C TYR A 77 26.33 3.39 -10.34
N LEU A 78 26.17 3.12 -11.63
CA LEU A 78 27.09 3.51 -12.69
C LEU A 78 27.14 5.03 -12.94
N SER A 79 26.07 5.76 -12.62
CA SER A 79 26.04 7.23 -12.76
C SER A 79 26.88 7.96 -11.70
N HIS A 80 27.55 7.25 -10.77
CA HIS A 80 28.46 7.76 -9.73
C HIS A 80 27.88 8.97 -8.95
N THR A 81 26.56 9.01 -8.82
CA THR A 81 25.86 10.13 -8.20
C THR A 81 25.83 9.91 -6.69
N SER A 82 26.45 10.80 -5.91
CA SER A 82 26.53 10.71 -4.44
C SER A 82 25.23 11.11 -3.73
N GLU A 83 24.16 11.32 -4.48
CA GLU A 83 22.86 11.68 -3.92
C GLU A 83 22.20 10.46 -3.26
N THR A 84 21.55 10.71 -2.13
CA THR A 84 20.76 9.70 -1.44
C THR A 84 19.51 9.41 -2.26
N VAL A 85 19.32 8.16 -2.66
CA VAL A 85 18.07 7.71 -3.29
C VAL A 85 17.01 7.51 -2.23
N ARG A 86 15.79 7.93 -2.54
CA ARG A 86 14.65 7.62 -1.69
C ARG A 86 14.02 6.30 -2.05
N ASP A 87 13.55 5.63 -1.02
CA ASP A 87 12.56 4.60 -1.18
C ASP A 87 11.25 5.16 -1.76
N VAL A 88 10.47 4.25 -2.32
CA VAL A 88 9.41 4.56 -3.26
C VAL A 88 8.14 4.92 -2.52
N GLN A 89 7.79 6.21 -2.55
CA GLN A 89 6.60 6.71 -1.90
C GLN A 89 6.09 7.93 -2.65
N TYR A 90 5.05 7.75 -3.47
CA TYR A 90 4.34 8.86 -4.11
C TYR A 90 3.02 9.11 -3.38
N GLY A 91 2.91 10.28 -2.76
CA GLY A 91 1.70 11.10 -2.77
C GLY A 91 0.47 10.44 -2.15
N TRP A 92 -0.33 9.86 -3.05
CA TRP A 92 -1.71 9.45 -2.80
C TRP A 92 -1.83 7.99 -2.35
N THR A 93 -0.79 7.18 -2.55
CA THR A 93 -0.77 5.76 -2.17
C THR A 93 -0.08 5.51 -0.82
N SER A 94 0.54 6.54 -0.25
CA SER A 94 1.32 6.43 0.97
C SER A 94 0.73 7.23 2.12
N ILE A 95 0.79 6.65 3.31
CA ILE A 95 0.36 7.29 4.56
C ILE A 95 1.46 8.23 5.13
N THR A 96 2.68 8.17 4.59
CA THR A 96 3.82 9.00 4.99
C THR A 96 3.85 10.38 4.31
N ASP A 97 4.57 11.31 4.94
CA ASP A 97 4.55 12.75 4.67
C ASP A 97 4.96 13.12 3.23
N ASN A 98 4.04 13.75 2.50
CA ASN A 98 4.24 14.29 1.15
C ASN A 98 4.99 15.63 1.17
N SER A 99 6.05 15.73 1.97
CA SER A 99 6.78 16.98 2.11
C SER A 99 7.49 17.34 0.80
N PRO A 100 7.43 18.60 0.35
CA PRO A 100 8.09 19.05 -0.88
C PRO A 100 9.63 18.95 -0.82
N GLN A 101 10.19 18.80 0.39
CA GLN A 101 11.62 18.57 0.60
C GLN A 101 12.03 17.16 0.23
N LEU A 102 11.13 16.18 0.43
CA LEU A 102 11.36 14.80 0.04
C LEU A 102 11.50 14.71 -1.48
N ASN A 103 10.65 15.40 -2.24
CA ASN A 103 10.63 15.41 -3.73
C ASN A 103 11.93 15.82 -4.45
N LYS A 104 12.96 16.25 -3.72
CA LYS A 104 14.26 16.63 -4.26
C LYS A 104 15.17 15.44 -4.59
N PHE A 105 14.92 14.27 -4.00
CA PHE A 105 15.74 13.08 -4.24
C PHE A 105 15.08 12.13 -5.25
N PRO A 106 15.88 11.51 -6.14
CA PRO A 106 15.37 10.51 -7.07
C PRO A 106 14.78 9.33 -6.29
N ALA A 107 13.68 8.78 -6.79
CA ALA A 107 13.01 7.60 -6.24
C ALA A 107 12.86 6.57 -7.35
N PHE A 108 13.01 5.29 -7.00
CA PHE A 108 12.88 4.19 -7.96
C PHE A 108 11.42 4.00 -8.38
N SER A 109 11.00 4.69 -9.43
CA SER A 109 9.58 4.74 -9.86
C SER A 109 8.92 3.36 -10.07
N ARG A 110 9.72 2.32 -10.36
CA ARG A 110 9.22 1.00 -10.77
C ARG A 110 8.84 0.07 -9.61
N VAL A 111 9.27 0.34 -8.38
CA VAL A 111 8.91 -0.52 -7.22
C VAL A 111 7.39 -0.49 -6.97
N GLN A 112 6.69 0.58 -7.34
CA GLN A 112 5.23 0.68 -7.22
C GLN A 112 4.44 -0.39 -7.97
N GLN A 113 5.05 -1.00 -8.99
CA GLN A 113 4.42 -2.02 -9.81
C GLN A 113 4.39 -3.39 -9.11
N LEU A 114 5.06 -3.52 -7.97
CA LEU A 114 5.15 -4.74 -7.16
C LEU A 114 3.95 -4.87 -6.20
N SER A 115 2.74 -5.12 -6.72
CA SER A 115 1.48 -5.15 -5.96
C SER A 115 0.75 -6.51 -5.97
N ASP A 116 1.41 -7.58 -6.42
CA ASP A 116 0.79 -8.90 -6.63
C ASP A 116 1.13 -9.91 -5.50
N ILE A 117 0.25 -10.90 -5.29
CA ILE A 117 0.53 -12.08 -4.44
C ILE A 117 1.29 -13.10 -5.29
N ILE A 118 2.48 -13.49 -4.86
CA ILE A 118 3.36 -14.39 -5.61
C ILE A 118 2.95 -15.84 -5.38
N GLU A 119 2.71 -16.21 -4.12
CA GLU A 119 2.47 -17.60 -3.73
C GLU A 119 1.70 -17.67 -2.42
N LEU A 120 0.71 -18.56 -2.38
CA LEU A 120 -0.09 -18.89 -1.20
C LEU A 120 0.05 -20.38 -0.95
N ASP A 121 0.84 -20.75 0.05
CA ASP A 121 0.95 -22.13 0.49
C ASP A 121 0.17 -22.33 1.80
N LEU A 122 -1.00 -22.96 1.67
CA LEU A 122 -1.87 -23.26 2.80
C LEU A 122 -1.34 -24.44 3.64
N THR A 123 -0.47 -25.29 3.08
CA THR A 123 0.07 -26.46 3.77
C THR A 123 1.22 -26.11 4.69
N SER A 124 2.16 -25.30 4.20
CA SER A 124 3.22 -24.72 5.02
C SER A 124 2.78 -23.44 5.72
N GLU A 125 1.53 -23.04 5.55
CA GLU A 125 0.97 -21.84 6.17
C GLU A 125 1.89 -20.61 5.94
N HIS A 126 2.28 -20.37 4.70
CA HIS A 126 3.12 -19.23 4.34
C HIS A 126 2.58 -18.52 3.10
N VAL A 127 2.72 -17.19 3.11
CA VAL A 127 2.34 -16.35 1.97
C VAL A 127 3.53 -15.53 1.53
N ARG A 128 3.81 -15.57 0.23
CA ARG A 128 4.84 -14.76 -0.43
C ARG A 128 4.14 -13.67 -1.24
N VAL A 129 4.48 -12.42 -0.92
CA VAL A 129 3.82 -11.25 -1.46
C VAL A 129 4.82 -10.20 -1.91
N GLU A 130 4.39 -9.36 -2.84
CA GLU A 130 5.15 -8.19 -3.24
C GLU A 130 4.97 -7.00 -2.26
N PRO A 131 5.94 -6.08 -2.17
CA PRO A 131 5.95 -5.00 -1.18
C PRO A 131 4.74 -4.05 -1.23
N MET A 132 4.23 -3.71 -2.41
CA MET A 132 3.18 -2.69 -2.58
C MET A 132 1.76 -3.27 -2.51
N ILE A 133 1.61 -4.54 -2.11
CA ILE A 133 0.29 -5.08 -1.85
C ILE A 133 -0.31 -4.45 -0.59
N LYS A 134 -1.58 -4.08 -0.66
CA LYS A 134 -2.33 -3.59 0.50
C LYS A 134 -2.74 -4.75 1.40
N VAL A 135 -2.73 -4.51 2.70
CA VAL A 135 -3.16 -5.49 3.72
C VAL A 135 -4.61 -5.92 3.48
N ARG A 136 -5.49 -4.98 3.12
CA ARG A 136 -6.89 -5.27 2.78
C ARG A 136 -7.01 -6.32 1.67
N ASP A 137 -6.27 -6.14 0.58
CA ASP A 137 -6.33 -7.04 -0.58
C ASP A 137 -5.77 -8.43 -0.22
N LEU A 138 -4.72 -8.47 0.59
CA LEU A 138 -4.15 -9.71 1.11
C LEU A 138 -5.15 -10.46 2.01
N LEU A 139 -5.82 -9.76 2.92
CA LEU A 139 -6.84 -10.34 3.79
C LEU A 139 -8.08 -10.79 3.01
N ALA A 140 -8.47 -10.08 1.94
CA ALA A 140 -9.58 -10.48 1.08
C ALA A 140 -9.36 -11.85 0.41
N VAL A 141 -8.10 -12.25 0.20
CA VAL A 141 -7.74 -13.57 -0.34
C VAL A 141 -7.59 -14.62 0.77
N LEU A 142 -7.02 -14.24 1.93
CA LEU A 142 -6.76 -15.15 3.05
C LEU A 142 -8.04 -15.54 3.83
N ILE A 143 -8.94 -14.58 4.10
CA ILE A 143 -10.14 -14.81 4.93
C ILE A 143 -11.05 -15.89 4.31
N PRO A 144 -11.37 -15.88 2.99
CA PRO A 144 -12.15 -16.95 2.38
C PRO A 144 -11.46 -18.32 2.42
N ALA A 145 -10.13 -18.36 2.46
CA ALA A 145 -9.35 -19.58 2.63
C ALA A 145 -9.33 -20.07 4.09
N GLY A 146 -9.90 -19.30 5.03
CA GLY A 146 -9.89 -19.62 6.46
C GLY A 146 -8.59 -19.26 7.14
N TYR A 147 -7.79 -18.36 6.59
CA TYR A 147 -6.52 -17.92 7.18
C TYR A 147 -6.51 -16.41 7.45
N THR A 148 -5.70 -15.97 8.41
CA THR A 148 -5.48 -14.55 8.69
C THR A 148 -4.02 -14.25 8.94
N LEU A 149 -3.66 -12.98 8.75
CA LEU A 149 -2.37 -12.48 9.18
C LEU A 149 -2.26 -12.49 10.72
N PRO A 150 -1.06 -12.78 11.23
CA PRO A 150 -0.75 -12.82 12.67
C PRO A 150 -0.87 -11.45 13.34
N VAL A 151 -0.41 -10.41 12.65
CA VAL A 151 -0.49 -9.01 13.05
C VAL A 151 -1.22 -8.28 11.93
N VAL A 152 -2.45 -7.85 12.23
CA VAL A 152 -3.25 -7.01 11.34
C VAL A 152 -3.13 -5.58 11.87
N PRO A 153 -2.62 -4.61 11.09
CA PRO A 153 -2.60 -3.21 11.51
C PRO A 153 -4.01 -2.64 11.62
N ASP A 154 -4.15 -1.53 12.35
CA ASP A 154 -5.43 -0.84 12.49
C ASP A 154 -5.93 -0.23 11.16
N SER A 155 -5.00 0.16 10.28
CA SER A 155 -5.32 0.65 8.94
C SER A 155 -5.08 -0.43 7.89
N SER A 156 -6.16 -0.89 7.26
CA SER A 156 -6.11 -1.89 6.19
C SER A 156 -5.58 -1.36 4.85
N ASP A 157 -5.43 -0.04 4.73
CA ASP A 157 -4.96 0.63 3.50
C ASP A 157 -3.43 0.71 3.41
N LEU A 158 -2.72 0.34 4.47
CA LEU A 158 -1.27 0.24 4.49
C LEU A 158 -0.78 -0.87 3.56
N THR A 159 0.37 -0.63 2.92
CA THR A 159 1.06 -1.66 2.14
C THR A 159 1.95 -2.51 3.04
N VAL A 160 2.31 -3.71 2.59
CA VAL A 160 3.25 -4.59 3.31
C VAL A 160 4.61 -3.89 3.49
N TYR A 161 5.05 -3.13 2.49
CA TYR A 161 6.23 -2.27 2.57
C TYR A 161 6.15 -1.28 3.73
N ASP A 162 5.03 -0.56 3.85
CA ASP A 162 4.82 0.39 4.95
C ASP A 162 4.84 -0.30 6.32
N LEU A 163 4.33 -1.53 6.42
CA LEU A 163 4.34 -2.28 7.68
C LEU A 163 5.73 -2.79 8.08
N VAL A 164 6.54 -3.22 7.10
CA VAL A 164 7.89 -3.70 7.36
C VAL A 164 8.79 -2.54 7.79
N ASN A 165 8.72 -1.41 7.08
CA ASN A 165 9.59 -0.25 7.34
C ASN A 165 9.07 0.68 8.45
N GLY A 166 7.75 0.77 8.62
CA GLY A 166 7.09 1.68 9.55
C GLY A 166 6.74 1.08 10.91
N CYS A 167 7.30 -0.09 11.26
CA CYS A 167 6.95 -0.83 12.48
C CYS A 167 5.44 -1.09 12.59
N GLY A 168 4.89 -1.94 11.72
CA GLY A 168 3.48 -2.33 11.73
C GLY A 168 3.07 -2.99 13.06
N VAL A 169 2.46 -2.20 13.94
CA VAL A 169 1.85 -2.66 15.19
C VAL A 169 0.34 -2.83 14.96
N GLY A 170 -0.21 -3.89 15.55
CA GLY A 170 -1.65 -4.14 15.57
C GLY A 170 -2.10 -4.66 16.94
N PRO A 171 -3.40 -4.88 17.15
CA PRO A 171 -3.96 -5.34 18.41
C PRO A 171 -3.37 -6.67 18.89
N SER A 172 -2.98 -7.55 17.98
CA SER A 172 -2.31 -8.82 18.29
C SER A 172 -0.80 -8.69 18.54
N GLY A 173 -0.25 -7.47 18.46
CA GLY A 173 1.17 -7.19 18.63
C GLY A 173 1.70 -7.51 20.02
N ARG A 174 0.85 -7.51 21.07
CA ARG A 174 1.24 -7.97 22.41
C ARG A 174 1.67 -9.45 22.42
N LYS A 175 1.09 -10.27 21.53
CA LYS A 175 1.37 -11.71 21.46
C LYS A 175 2.44 -12.06 20.44
N TYR A 176 2.47 -11.37 19.30
CA TYR A 176 3.34 -11.72 18.17
C TYR A 176 4.44 -10.69 17.89
N GLY A 177 4.45 -9.57 18.61
CA GLY A 177 5.37 -8.47 18.35
C GLY A 177 4.97 -7.64 17.14
N MET A 178 5.96 -7.06 16.47
CA MET A 178 5.77 -6.20 15.30
C MET A 178 5.69 -7.03 14.02
N PHE A 179 5.17 -6.44 12.94
CA PHE A 179 5.01 -7.13 11.65
C PHE A 179 6.32 -7.76 11.14
N HIS A 180 7.46 -7.08 11.28
CA HIS A 180 8.76 -7.63 10.84
C HIS A 180 9.24 -8.85 11.66
N HIS A 181 8.72 -9.08 12.88
CA HIS A 181 9.01 -10.30 13.64
C HIS A 181 8.34 -11.53 13.04
N CYS A 182 7.23 -11.33 12.34
CA CYS A 182 6.38 -12.34 11.71
C CYS A 182 6.92 -12.81 10.35
N CYS A 183 7.76 -12.01 9.70
CA CYS A 183 8.30 -12.32 8.39
C CYS A 183 9.41 -13.36 8.47
N LEU A 184 9.39 -14.32 7.54
CA LEU A 184 10.39 -15.38 7.45
C LEU A 184 11.55 -15.03 6.55
N SER A 185 11.30 -14.37 5.44
CA SER A 185 12.34 -14.08 4.46
C SER A 185 12.02 -12.80 3.72
N TYR A 186 13.07 -12.07 3.37
CA TYR A 186 13.01 -10.88 2.56
C TYR A 186 13.89 -11.05 1.34
N GLU A 187 13.37 -10.69 0.18
CA GLU A 187 14.15 -10.47 -1.02
C GLU A 187 14.48 -8.97 -1.10
N MET A 188 15.77 -8.64 -1.12
CA MET A 188 16.24 -7.26 -1.09
C MET A 188 17.24 -7.02 -2.22
N VAL A 189 17.18 -5.85 -2.84
CA VAL A 189 18.17 -5.42 -3.84
C VAL A 189 19.17 -4.51 -3.15
N THR A 190 20.45 -4.85 -3.24
CA THR A 190 21.54 -4.03 -2.67
C THR A 190 21.88 -2.84 -3.58
N CYS A 191 22.69 -1.91 -3.06
CA CYS A 191 23.15 -0.74 -3.83
C CYS A 191 23.89 -1.10 -5.12
N ASP A 192 24.52 -2.29 -5.19
CA ASP A 192 25.23 -2.77 -6.37
C ASP A 192 24.28 -3.40 -7.42
N GLY A 193 22.97 -3.46 -7.11
CA GLY A 193 21.96 -4.11 -7.93
C GLY A 193 21.93 -5.64 -7.80
N SER A 194 22.63 -6.22 -6.82
CA SER A 194 22.57 -7.65 -6.53
C SER A 194 21.32 -7.98 -5.71
N LEU A 195 20.66 -9.10 -6.02
CA LEU A 195 19.50 -9.59 -5.28
C LEU A 195 19.99 -10.52 -4.17
N ILE A 196 19.70 -10.17 -2.93
CA ILE A 196 19.98 -10.98 -1.75
C ILE A 196 18.68 -11.47 -1.13
N THR A 197 18.69 -12.70 -0.64
CA THR A 197 17.58 -13.28 0.10
C THR A 197 18.01 -13.44 1.55
N ALA A 198 17.49 -12.59 2.42
CA ALA A 198 17.70 -12.71 3.85
C ALA A 198 16.58 -13.59 4.42
N SER A 199 16.92 -14.81 4.82
CA SER A 199 15.98 -15.69 5.54
C SER A 199 16.26 -15.66 7.03
N LYS A 200 15.19 -15.68 7.81
CA LYS A 200 15.20 -15.94 9.23
C LYS A 200 15.46 -17.44 9.38
N VAL A 201 16.58 -17.79 10.00
CA VAL A 201 16.87 -19.18 10.37
C VAL A 201 15.97 -19.54 11.56
N LEU A 202 14.69 -19.87 11.33
CA LEU A 202 13.78 -20.39 12.36
C LEU A 202 12.57 -21.12 11.72
N ILE A 203 12.44 -22.38 12.12
CA ILE A 203 11.40 -23.38 11.80
C ILE A 203 10.07 -22.92 12.41
N PHE A 204 9.05 -22.47 11.65
CA PHE A 204 7.61 -22.54 12.00
C PHE A 204 6.71 -21.90 10.91
N SER A 205 5.68 -22.65 10.50
CA SER A 205 4.49 -22.28 9.70
C SER A 205 3.70 -21.10 10.30
N PHE A 206 3.24 -20.12 9.50
CA PHE A 206 2.74 -18.82 10.00
C PHE A 206 1.51 -18.19 9.30
N LEU A 207 0.57 -19.02 8.86
CA LEU A 207 -0.79 -18.67 8.48
C LEU A 207 -1.70 -19.46 9.41
N ARG A 208 -2.41 -18.78 10.31
CA ARG A 208 -3.30 -19.50 11.22
C ARG A 208 -4.67 -19.73 10.63
N ASN A 209 -5.19 -20.93 10.87
CA ASN A 209 -6.57 -21.30 10.64
C ASN A 209 -7.52 -20.46 11.53
N CYS A 210 -8.57 -19.89 10.92
CA CYS A 210 -9.44 -18.87 11.49
C CYS A 210 -10.35 -19.39 12.61
N SER A 211 -10.47 -20.71 12.77
CA SER A 211 -11.24 -21.37 13.83
C SER A 211 -10.74 -21.06 15.26
N VAL A 212 -9.49 -20.60 15.40
CA VAL A 212 -8.85 -20.32 16.71
C VAL A 212 -9.16 -18.90 17.23
N CYS A 213 -9.73 -18.01 16.40
CA CYS A 213 -10.06 -16.63 16.80
C CYS A 213 -11.36 -16.51 17.63
N SER A 214 -12.05 -17.61 17.91
CA SER A 214 -13.33 -17.63 18.65
C SER A 214 -13.19 -17.80 20.17
N LEU A 215 -11.97 -17.80 20.72
CA LEU A 215 -11.79 -17.86 22.16
C LEU A 215 -12.13 -16.51 22.81
N PRO A 216 -13.00 -16.48 23.84
CA PRO A 216 -13.37 -15.25 24.52
C PRO A 216 -12.12 -14.63 25.16
N CYS A 217 -11.85 -13.35 24.84
CA CYS A 217 -10.90 -12.54 25.58
C CYS A 217 -11.35 -12.46 27.05
N SER A 218 -10.73 -13.25 27.92
CA SER A 218 -10.83 -13.07 29.36
C SER A 218 -9.92 -11.90 29.77
N SER A 219 -10.58 -10.81 30.17
CA SER A 219 -10.17 -9.72 31.08
C SER A 219 -8.75 -9.17 30.98
#